data_AF-A0A919D7X4-F1
#
_entry.id   AF-A0A919D7X4-F1
#
_cell.length_a   1.000
_cell.length_b   1.000
_cell.length_c   1.000
_cell.angle_alpha   90.00
_cell.angle_beta   90.00
_cell.angle_gamma   90.00
#
_symmetry.space_group_name_H-M   'P 1'
#
loop_
_entity.id
_entity.type
_entity.pdbx_description
1 polymer ?
#
loop_
_entity_poly.entity_id
_entity_poly.type
_entity_poly.pdbx_seq_one_letter_code
_entity_poly.pdbx_strand_id
1 'polypeptide(L)'
;MPKNQSTAAQSARRASRSGEKYTEVLRRAKAGDAPHAPHVLRFLAERSGNLHYLVGGIAASWAHSGQRVLLLEEAEDYWRWSMSGVGRSRSRRKKAIEPATPPEPTTSTLWASPDGPGLLVHHTCMWEVRHPSGESDRGLPRTDRSPLTAAVADALDAYEVIVLLPRYWSYPDRENATAHVVIGEIDIFPHTDCRTALPGPRGEEMGVPLSPEQSAAVLRERCLGFLFGSPHLPIHLDGVIWQSNGELPVDEDYLAGVDRDMNRAGLRPLGWAISERWPSPHRELPEPDRLKDLSFVQRYQPIAKHLRTALDSRPARRN
;
A
#
# COMPACT_ATOMS: atom_id res chain seq x y z
N MET A 1 -7.98 10.13 42.47
CA MET A 1 -9.26 10.74 42.03
C MET A 1 -9.18 11.03 40.54
N PRO A 2 -10.04 10.50 39.68
CA PRO A 2 -10.00 10.85 38.26
C PRO A 2 -10.55 12.28 38.09
N LYS A 3 -9.79 13.15 37.42
CA LYS A 3 -10.27 14.48 37.01
C LYS A 3 -11.31 14.27 35.90
N ASN A 4 -12.56 14.65 36.15
CA ASN A 4 -13.62 14.63 35.15
C ASN A 4 -13.20 15.47 33.94
N GLN A 5 -12.94 14.81 32.81
CA GLN A 5 -12.71 15.50 31.54
C GLN A 5 -14.01 16.17 31.11
N SER A 6 -13.94 17.47 30.80
CA SER A 6 -15.07 18.25 30.31
C SER A 6 -15.54 17.68 28.97
N THR A 7 -16.80 17.26 28.90
CA THR A 7 -17.38 16.73 27.65
C THR A 7 -17.56 17.85 26.62
N ALA A 8 -17.53 17.50 25.33
CA ALA A 8 -17.76 18.44 24.23
C ALA A 8 -19.07 19.25 24.40
N ALA A 9 -20.11 18.64 24.98
CA ALA A 9 -21.37 19.31 25.32
C ALA A 9 -21.21 20.36 26.44
N GLN A 10 -20.36 20.12 27.44
CA GLN A 10 -20.09 21.09 28.50
C GLN A 10 -19.28 22.28 27.99
N SER A 11 -18.29 22.04 27.12
CA SER A 11 -17.52 23.10 26.46
C SER A 11 -18.40 23.95 25.54
N ALA A 12 -19.28 23.32 24.74
CA ALA A 12 -20.22 24.03 23.87
C ALA A 12 -21.23 24.89 24.64
N ARG A 13 -21.72 24.42 25.79
CA ARG A 13 -22.61 25.19 26.67
C ARG A 13 -21.92 26.40 27.31
N ARG A 14 -20.60 26.35 27.53
CA ARG A 14 -19.83 27.48 28.07
C ARG A 14 -19.63 28.57 27.02
N ALA A 15 -19.23 28.19 25.80
CA ALA A 15 -19.01 29.14 24.71
C ALA A 15 -20.31 29.72 24.14
N SER A 16 -21.46 29.03 24.26
CA SER A 16 -22.74 29.66 23.92
C SER A 16 -23.17 30.76 24.89
N ARG A 17 -22.66 30.75 26.13
CA ARG A 17 -22.91 31.83 27.11
C ARG A 17 -22.13 33.11 26.79
N SER A 18 -21.08 33.01 25.96
CA SER A 18 -20.32 34.15 25.42
C SER A 18 -20.83 34.64 24.06
N GLY A 19 -22.01 34.20 23.63
CA GLY A 19 -22.68 34.72 22.42
C GLY A 19 -22.44 33.94 21.13
N GLU A 20 -21.66 32.85 21.15
CA GLU A 20 -21.53 31.98 19.98
C GLU A 20 -22.75 31.04 19.81
N LYS A 21 -23.12 30.73 18.57
CA LYS A 21 -24.22 29.77 18.31
C LYS A 21 -23.82 28.38 18.81
N TYR A 22 -24.55 27.90 19.81
CA TYR A 22 -24.34 26.60 20.47
C TYR A 22 -24.14 25.44 19.47
N THR A 23 -24.89 25.43 18.37
CA THR A 23 -24.81 24.38 17.33
C THR A 23 -23.49 24.42 16.55
N GLU A 24 -22.95 25.59 16.26
CA GLU A 24 -21.66 25.76 15.58
C GLU A 24 -20.51 25.37 16.50
N VAL A 25 -20.59 25.71 17.78
CA VAL A 25 -19.59 25.34 18.79
C VAL A 25 -19.63 23.84 19.08
N LEU A 26 -20.82 23.23 19.18
CA LEU A 26 -20.95 21.79 19.33
C LEU A 26 -20.43 21.06 18.09
N ARG A 27 -20.63 21.62 16.89
CA ARG A 27 -20.04 21.09 15.66
C ARG A 27 -18.52 21.22 15.67
N ARG A 28 -17.95 22.34 16.10
CA ARG A 28 -16.50 22.56 16.25
C ARG A 28 -15.88 21.67 17.33
N ALA A 29 -16.60 21.40 18.42
CA ALA A 29 -16.13 20.53 19.50
C ALA A 29 -16.31 19.04 19.19
N LYS A 30 -17.26 18.67 18.32
CA LYS A 30 -17.37 17.32 17.73
C LYS A 30 -16.41 17.12 16.56
N ALA A 31 -16.12 18.17 15.81
CA ALA A 31 -15.08 18.26 14.78
C ALA A 31 -13.72 18.68 15.35
N GLY A 32 -13.60 18.70 16.68
CA GLY A 32 -12.32 18.59 17.35
C GLY A 32 -11.90 17.16 17.13
N ASP A 33 -11.48 16.86 15.90
CA ASP A 33 -10.90 15.59 15.51
C ASP A 33 -9.82 15.30 16.54
N ALA A 34 -10.06 14.30 17.38
CA ALA A 34 -8.92 13.52 17.83
C ALA A 34 -8.18 13.17 16.54
N PRO A 35 -6.89 13.53 16.38
CA PRO A 35 -6.17 13.25 15.16
C PRO A 35 -6.39 11.77 14.86
N HIS A 36 -7.07 11.48 13.75
CA HIS A 36 -7.24 10.09 13.33
C HIS A 36 -5.82 9.56 13.21
N ALA A 37 -5.53 8.49 13.96
CA ALA A 37 -4.21 7.88 13.91
C ALA A 37 -3.88 7.64 12.44
N PRO A 38 -2.68 8.05 11.99
CA PRO A 38 -2.33 7.95 10.58
C PRO A 38 -2.40 6.51 10.11
N HIS A 39 -2.77 6.34 8.85
CA HIS A 39 -2.76 5.02 8.24
C HIS A 39 -1.34 4.70 7.81
N VAL A 40 -0.70 3.75 8.49
CA VAL A 40 0.54 3.14 8.02
C VAL A 40 0.17 1.99 7.08
N LEU A 41 0.42 2.18 5.79
CA LEU A 41 -0.05 1.31 4.71
C LEU A 41 1.10 0.51 4.11
N ARG A 42 0.84 -0.77 3.87
CA ARG A 42 1.71 -1.68 3.14
C ARG A 42 0.99 -2.21 1.91
N PHE A 43 1.56 -1.94 0.73
CA PHE A 43 1.16 -2.61 -0.50
C PHE A 43 1.90 -3.95 -0.63
N LEU A 44 1.18 -5.00 -1.04
CA LEU A 44 1.67 -6.36 -1.23
C LEU A 44 1.51 -6.73 -2.71
N ALA A 45 2.58 -7.17 -3.36
CA ALA A 45 2.61 -7.48 -4.78
C ALA A 45 3.53 -8.68 -5.04
N GLU A 46 3.05 -9.67 -5.79
CA GLU A 46 3.84 -10.85 -6.18
C GLU A 46 5.02 -10.46 -7.08
N ARG A 47 4.79 -9.51 -7.99
CA ARG A 47 5.79 -8.95 -8.89
C ARG A 47 5.87 -7.44 -8.66
N SER A 48 7.09 -6.94 -8.47
CA SER A 48 7.34 -5.56 -8.03
C SER A 48 7.38 -4.54 -9.18
N GLY A 49 7.01 -4.93 -10.40
CA GLY A 49 7.39 -4.21 -11.63
C GLY A 49 6.76 -2.81 -11.79
N ASN A 50 5.54 -2.61 -11.29
CA ASN A 50 4.86 -1.32 -11.39
C ASN A 50 4.34 -0.82 -10.04
N LEU A 51 4.76 -1.46 -8.94
CA LEU A 51 4.37 -1.12 -7.58
C LEU A 51 4.62 0.37 -7.28
N HIS A 52 5.86 0.83 -7.49
CA HIS A 52 6.27 2.19 -7.16
C HIS A 52 5.52 3.23 -8.00
N TYR A 53 5.28 2.92 -9.28
CA TYR A 53 4.58 3.83 -10.19
C TYR A 53 3.11 4.03 -9.78
N LEU A 54 2.39 2.93 -9.55
CA LEU A 54 0.99 2.94 -9.11
C LEU A 54 0.85 3.60 -7.73
N VAL A 55 1.70 3.23 -6.79
CA VAL A 55 1.67 3.79 -5.43
C VAL A 55 2.02 5.29 -5.44
N GLY A 56 3.00 5.71 -6.25
CA GLY A 56 3.33 7.12 -6.44
C GLY A 56 2.15 7.92 -6.99
N GLY A 57 1.42 7.37 -7.97
CA GLY A 57 0.20 7.98 -8.50
C GLY A 57 -0.93 8.12 -7.47
N ILE A 58 -1.18 7.07 -6.68
CA ILE A 58 -2.17 7.09 -5.60
C ILE A 58 -1.78 8.12 -4.53
N ALA A 59 -0.52 8.12 -4.09
CA ALA A 59 -0.01 9.02 -3.07
C ALA A 59 -0.07 10.49 -3.52
N ALA A 60 0.28 10.78 -4.78
CA ALA A 60 0.09 12.10 -5.35
C ALA A 60 -1.40 12.50 -5.36
N SER A 61 -2.31 11.60 -5.69
CA SER A 61 -3.75 11.87 -5.65
C SER A 61 -4.24 12.25 -4.26
N TRP A 62 -3.78 11.56 -3.22
CA TRP A 62 -4.07 11.97 -1.83
C TRP A 62 -3.47 13.32 -1.49
N ALA A 63 -2.22 13.57 -1.85
CA ALA A 63 -1.58 14.86 -1.57
C ALA A 63 -2.31 16.03 -2.23
N HIS A 64 -2.66 15.90 -3.51
CA HIS A 64 -3.46 16.89 -4.25
C HIS A 64 -4.88 17.07 -3.70
N SER A 65 -5.42 16.05 -3.00
CA SER A 65 -6.69 16.17 -2.26
C SER A 65 -6.56 16.88 -0.90
N GLY A 66 -5.36 17.33 -0.53
CA GLY A 66 -5.09 18.07 0.70
C GLY A 66 -4.48 17.23 1.83
N GLN A 67 -4.09 15.98 1.57
CA GLN A 67 -3.52 15.11 2.62
C GLN A 67 -2.00 15.26 2.73
N ARG A 68 -1.47 15.06 3.95
CA ARG A 68 -0.03 14.91 4.18
C ARG A 68 0.37 13.44 4.06
N VAL A 69 1.14 13.11 3.03
CA VAL A 69 1.53 11.76 2.67
C VAL A 69 3.04 11.60 2.73
N LEU A 70 3.49 10.56 3.43
CA LEU A 70 4.89 10.13 3.45
C LEU A 70 5.03 8.82 2.67
N LEU A 71 5.87 8.83 1.64
CA LEU A 71 6.44 7.64 1.04
C LEU A 71 7.72 7.31 1.78
N LEU A 72 7.68 6.28 2.63
CA LEU A 72 8.85 5.77 3.35
C LEU A 72 9.42 4.63 2.52
N GLU A 73 10.55 4.85 1.85
CA GLU A 73 11.23 3.87 1.00
C GLU A 73 12.45 3.26 1.71
N GLU A 74 12.66 1.97 1.48
CA GLU A 74 13.86 1.26 1.91
C GLU A 74 15.06 1.63 1.04
N ALA A 75 16.11 2.20 1.65
CA ALA A 75 17.32 2.63 0.96
C ALA A 75 18.03 1.48 0.23
N GLU A 76 18.27 0.36 0.90
CA GLU A 76 18.82 -0.88 0.31
C GLU A 76 18.41 -2.07 1.18
N ASP A 77 18.27 -3.24 0.55
CA ASP A 77 18.12 -4.50 1.29
C ASP A 77 19.43 -4.78 2.03
N TYR A 78 19.40 -4.70 3.36
CA TYR A 78 20.53 -5.08 4.21
C TYR A 78 21.10 -6.46 3.82
N TRP A 79 20.25 -7.36 3.33
CA TRP A 79 20.61 -8.69 2.84
C TRP A 79 21.47 -8.68 1.59
N ARG A 80 21.21 -7.79 0.62
CA ARG A 80 22.07 -7.65 -0.56
C ARG A 80 23.45 -7.13 -0.19
N TRP A 81 23.50 -6.31 0.86
CA TRP A 81 24.70 -5.73 1.42
C TRP A 81 25.54 -6.71 2.24
N SER A 82 24.88 -7.58 3.02
CA SER A 82 25.54 -8.58 3.87
C SER A 82 25.85 -9.90 3.12
N MET A 83 25.07 -10.27 2.10
CA MET A 83 25.21 -11.54 1.36
C MET A 83 26.03 -11.45 0.07
N SER A 84 26.39 -10.25 -0.39
CA SER A 84 27.24 -10.07 -1.59
C SER A 84 28.66 -10.66 -1.44
N GLY A 85 29.02 -11.12 -0.23
CA GLY A 85 30.23 -11.92 0.05
C GLY A 85 30.06 -13.44 0.04
N VAL A 86 28.84 -14.00 -0.03
CA VAL A 86 28.60 -15.44 0.21
C VAL A 86 28.63 -16.29 -1.08
N GLY A 87 28.55 -15.67 -2.27
CA GLY A 87 28.39 -16.38 -3.54
C GLY A 87 29.59 -16.41 -4.51
N ARG A 88 30.71 -15.73 -4.22
CA ARG A 88 31.86 -15.67 -5.15
C ARG A 88 33.10 -16.33 -4.57
N SER A 89 33.28 -17.60 -4.92
CA SER A 89 34.52 -18.38 -4.87
C SER A 89 35.24 -18.44 -3.51
N ARG A 90 35.29 -19.66 -2.95
CA ARG A 90 36.11 -20.07 -1.80
C ARG A 90 37.63 -19.80 -1.92
N SER A 91 38.14 -19.21 -3.02
CA SER A 91 39.58 -19.06 -3.26
C SER A 91 40.17 -17.67 -2.99
N ARG A 92 39.40 -16.66 -2.58
CA ARG A 92 39.97 -15.38 -2.12
C ARG A 92 39.30 -14.90 -0.84
N ARG A 93 39.84 -15.35 0.30
CA ARG A 93 39.84 -14.60 1.57
C ARG A 93 40.57 -13.27 1.35
N LYS A 94 39.98 -12.36 0.58
CA LYS A 94 40.28 -10.93 0.70
C LYS A 94 39.51 -10.46 1.93
N LYS A 95 40.21 -9.71 2.79
CA LYS A 95 39.73 -9.01 3.99
C LYS A 95 38.20 -8.95 4.04
N ALA A 96 37.62 -9.45 5.14
CA ALA A 96 36.30 -9.02 5.56
C ALA A 96 36.28 -7.49 5.41
N ILE A 97 35.60 -7.04 4.35
CA ILE A 97 35.40 -5.63 4.10
C ILE A 97 34.58 -5.22 5.33
N GLU A 98 35.11 -4.27 6.12
CA GLU A 98 34.32 -3.63 7.17
C GLU A 98 32.94 -3.37 6.59
N PRO A 99 31.85 -3.67 7.32
CA PRO A 99 30.53 -3.32 6.81
C PRO A 99 30.61 -1.86 6.42
N ALA A 100 30.24 -1.54 5.19
CA ALA A 100 30.20 -0.16 4.78
C ALA A 100 29.34 0.62 5.80
N THR A 101 29.47 1.93 5.88
CA THR A 101 28.56 2.70 6.73
C THR A 101 27.17 2.63 6.10
N PRO A 102 26.10 2.37 6.88
CA PRO A 102 24.74 2.42 6.35
C PRO A 102 24.52 3.76 5.62
N PRO A 103 23.81 3.79 4.48
CA PRO A 103 23.55 5.03 3.79
C PRO A 103 22.81 6.00 4.71
N GLU A 104 23.19 7.28 4.66
CA GLU A 104 22.49 8.32 5.41
C GLU A 104 21.04 8.45 4.89
N PRO A 105 20.04 8.62 5.78
CA PRO A 105 18.67 8.85 5.36
C PRO A 105 18.55 10.11 4.49
N THR A 106 17.76 10.03 3.43
CA THR A 106 17.48 11.18 2.56
C THR A 106 16.00 11.52 2.57
N THR A 107 15.69 12.81 2.57
CA THR A 107 14.29 13.30 2.53
C THR A 107 14.15 14.30 1.40
N SER A 108 13.14 14.11 0.56
CA SER A 108 12.83 14.99 -0.55
C SER A 108 11.33 15.32 -0.55
N THR A 109 11.00 16.58 -0.81
CA THR A 109 9.60 16.97 -1.04
C THR A 109 9.30 16.80 -2.53
N LEU A 110 8.41 15.87 -2.86
CA LEU A 110 8.02 15.60 -4.25
C LEU A 110 6.97 16.59 -4.74
N TRP A 111 6.05 16.98 -3.85
CA TRP A 111 5.03 18.00 -4.11
C TRP A 111 4.53 18.61 -2.81
N ALA A 112 4.17 19.89 -2.85
CA ALA A 112 3.50 20.59 -1.76
C ALA A 112 2.41 21.49 -2.35
N SER A 113 1.26 21.52 -1.69
CA SER A 113 0.15 22.39 -2.08
C SER A 113 0.56 23.85 -1.90
N PRO A 114 0.30 24.74 -2.87
CA PRO A 114 0.60 26.17 -2.73
C PRO A 114 -0.30 26.84 -1.69
N ASP A 115 -1.55 26.39 -1.59
CA ASP A 115 -2.61 27.08 -0.84
C ASP A 115 -3.26 26.21 0.26
N GLY A 116 -2.71 25.03 0.54
CA GLY A 116 -3.35 24.03 1.40
C GLY A 116 -2.39 23.11 2.15
N PRO A 117 -2.92 22.19 2.97
CA PRO A 117 -2.13 21.29 3.80
C PRO A 117 -1.54 20.09 3.02
N GLY A 118 -1.90 19.92 1.75
CA GLY A 118 -1.46 18.80 0.93
C GLY A 118 0.06 18.74 0.79
N LEU A 119 0.65 17.57 1.04
CA LEU A 119 2.09 17.37 1.02
C LEU A 119 2.42 15.94 0.59
N LEU A 120 3.39 15.78 -0.30
CA LEU A 120 3.97 14.50 -0.67
C LEU A 120 5.48 14.52 -0.42
N VAL A 121 5.92 13.78 0.58
CA VAL A 121 7.33 13.62 0.94
C VAL A 121 7.78 12.21 0.62
N HIS A 122 9.00 12.09 0.11
CA HIS A 122 9.70 10.83 -0.05
C HIS A 122 10.90 10.80 0.90
N HIS A 123 10.89 9.84 1.82
CA HIS A 123 11.98 9.59 2.76
C HIS A 123 12.57 8.20 2.49
N THR A 124 13.88 8.15 2.26
CA THR A 124 14.60 6.92 1.99
C THR A 124 15.54 6.65 3.16
N CYS A 125 15.40 5.50 3.83
CA CYS A 125 16.26 5.14 4.96
C CYS A 125 16.48 3.62 5.06
N MET A 126 17.47 3.20 5.86
CA MET A 126 17.64 1.79 6.18
C MET A 126 16.51 1.32 7.09
N TRP A 127 15.78 0.29 6.67
CA TRP A 127 14.74 -0.30 7.51
C TRP A 127 15.28 -1.33 8.49
N GLU A 128 16.26 -2.09 8.04
CA GLU A 128 16.89 -3.16 8.81
C GLU A 128 18.38 -2.90 8.96
N VAL A 129 18.89 -3.18 10.16
CA VAL A 129 20.33 -3.17 10.45
C VAL A 129 20.73 -4.51 11.07
N ARG A 130 22.04 -4.78 11.08
CA ARG A 130 22.56 -5.97 11.75
C ARG A 130 22.22 -5.91 13.24
N HIS A 131 21.56 -6.95 13.75
CA HIS A 131 21.35 -7.06 15.17
C HIS A 131 22.70 -7.27 15.90
N PRO A 132 22.94 -6.62 17.05
CA PRO A 132 24.23 -6.67 17.75
C PRO A 132 24.57 -8.05 18.32
N SER A 133 23.58 -8.85 18.73
CA SER A 133 23.79 -10.27 19.05
C SER A 133 23.90 -11.09 17.76
N GLY A 134 24.93 -11.92 17.62
CA GLY A 134 25.36 -12.62 16.40
C GLY A 134 24.34 -13.51 15.65
N GLU A 135 24.87 -14.45 14.84
CA GLU A 135 24.10 -15.29 13.92
C GLU A 135 22.89 -15.95 14.58
N SER A 136 21.79 -16.04 13.84
CA SER A 136 20.65 -16.88 14.20
C SER A 136 21.05 -18.36 14.23
N ASP A 137 20.23 -19.19 14.87
CA ASP A 137 20.42 -20.65 14.92
C ASP A 137 20.50 -21.32 13.52
N ARG A 138 20.14 -20.58 12.46
CA ARG A 138 20.19 -21.01 11.06
C ARG A 138 21.42 -20.49 10.29
N GLY A 139 22.38 -19.85 10.97
CA GLY A 139 23.58 -19.28 10.36
C GLY A 139 23.33 -18.01 9.53
N LEU A 140 22.13 -17.42 9.64
CA LEU A 140 21.80 -16.13 9.01
C LEU A 140 21.98 -15.00 10.04
N PRO A 141 22.54 -13.84 9.67
CA PRO A 141 22.54 -12.64 10.52
C PRO A 141 21.15 -12.35 11.09
N ARG A 142 21.04 -12.11 12.40
CA ARG A 142 19.80 -11.53 12.94
C ARG A 142 19.71 -10.08 12.47
N THR A 143 18.52 -9.64 12.07
CA THR A 143 18.23 -8.24 11.71
C THR A 143 17.45 -7.54 12.81
N ASP A 144 17.66 -6.24 12.94
CA ASP A 144 16.95 -5.34 13.84
C ASP A 144 16.16 -4.32 13.01
N ARG A 145 14.85 -4.22 13.26
CA ARG A 145 13.91 -3.31 12.56
C ARG A 145 13.59 -2.05 13.37
N SER A 146 14.32 -1.80 14.45
CA SER A 146 14.22 -0.55 15.23
C SER A 146 14.34 0.72 14.38
N PRO A 147 15.19 0.79 13.32
CA PRO A 147 15.25 1.96 12.45
C PRO A 147 13.92 2.28 11.74
N LEU A 148 13.27 1.26 11.16
CA LEU A 148 11.94 1.42 10.56
C LEU A 148 10.91 1.86 11.61
N THR A 149 10.94 1.22 12.79
CA THR A 149 10.00 1.53 13.88
C THR A 149 10.14 2.99 14.33
N ALA A 150 11.37 3.48 14.46
CA ALA A 150 11.65 4.88 14.79
C ALA A 150 11.19 5.84 13.69
N ALA A 151 11.51 5.55 12.42
CA ALA A 151 11.11 6.39 11.29
C ALA A 151 9.58 6.49 11.16
N VAL A 152 8.86 5.40 11.42
CA VAL A 152 7.39 5.42 11.46
C VAL A 152 6.89 6.24 12.64
N ALA A 153 7.43 6.02 13.85
CA ALA A 153 7.04 6.75 15.05
C ALA A 153 7.22 8.27 14.92
N ASP A 154 8.35 8.71 14.36
CA ASP A 154 8.65 10.13 14.12
C ASP A 154 7.68 10.78 13.10
N ALA A 155 7.09 9.96 12.21
CA ALA A 155 6.17 10.42 11.20
C ALA A 155 4.70 10.46 11.65
N LEU A 156 4.33 9.81 12.77
CA LEU A 156 2.92 9.59 13.13
C LEU A 156 2.12 10.89 13.33
N ASP A 157 2.75 11.93 13.88
CA ASP A 157 2.06 13.20 14.15
C ASP A 157 2.09 14.16 12.94
N ALA A 158 3.00 13.91 11.99
CA ALA A 158 3.29 14.81 10.88
C ALA A 158 2.52 14.48 9.59
N TYR A 159 2.08 13.24 9.42
CA TYR A 159 1.44 12.75 8.20
C TYR A 159 0.12 12.08 8.52
N GLU A 160 -0.80 12.05 7.56
CA GLU A 160 -2.09 11.34 7.67
C GLU A 160 -2.01 9.94 7.06
N VAL A 161 -1.11 9.75 6.11
CA VAL A 161 -0.84 8.46 5.44
C VAL A 161 0.66 8.27 5.34
N ILE A 162 1.14 7.13 5.82
CA ILE A 162 2.54 6.69 5.69
C ILE A 162 2.53 5.41 4.86
N VAL A 163 3.18 5.41 3.70
CA VAL A 163 3.25 4.26 2.81
C VAL A 163 4.63 3.63 2.90
N LEU A 164 4.67 2.36 3.29
CA LEU A 164 5.90 1.57 3.39
C LEU A 164 6.26 0.95 2.04
N LEU A 165 7.28 1.48 1.38
CA LEU A 165 7.79 1.05 0.08
C LEU A 165 9.08 0.21 0.22
N PRO A 166 9.00 -1.13 0.08
CA PRO A 166 10.18 -1.99 0.13
C PRO A 166 10.89 -2.00 -1.22
N ARG A 167 12.21 -2.18 -1.21
CA ARG A 167 12.98 -2.15 -2.45
C ARG A 167 12.92 -3.45 -3.25
N TYR A 168 12.68 -4.58 -2.57
CA TYR A 168 12.72 -5.91 -3.18
C TYR A 168 11.45 -6.71 -2.97
N TRP A 169 11.08 -6.98 -1.72
CA TRP A 169 9.95 -7.85 -1.40
C TRP A 169 8.89 -7.14 -0.57
N SER A 170 7.66 -7.25 -1.03
CA SER A 170 6.49 -6.68 -0.37
C SER A 170 5.80 -7.73 0.51
N TYR A 171 6.53 -8.24 1.50
CA TYR A 171 5.91 -9.05 2.54
C TYR A 171 5.06 -8.20 3.48
N PRO A 172 4.03 -8.81 4.10
CA PRO A 172 3.21 -8.18 5.12
C PRO A 172 4.05 -7.73 6.33
N ASP A 173 4.04 -6.44 6.61
CA ASP A 173 4.59 -5.89 7.86
C ASP A 173 3.48 -5.81 8.90
N ARG A 174 3.54 -6.63 9.95
CA ARG A 174 2.51 -6.65 11.02
C ARG A 174 2.84 -5.76 12.21
N GLU A 175 4.09 -5.34 12.30
CA GLU A 175 4.62 -4.60 13.44
C GLU A 175 4.34 -3.11 13.25
N ASN A 176 4.59 -2.62 12.04
CA ASN A 176 4.51 -1.20 11.72
C ASN A 176 3.27 -0.87 10.88
N ALA A 177 2.86 -1.74 9.95
CA ALA A 177 1.73 -1.43 9.08
C ALA A 177 0.39 -1.69 9.78
N THR A 178 -0.44 -0.65 9.76
CA THR A 178 -1.84 -0.72 10.21
C THR A 178 -2.74 -1.33 9.15
N ALA A 179 -2.41 -1.19 7.87
CA ALA A 179 -3.21 -1.63 6.73
C ALA A 179 -2.40 -2.34 5.63
N HIS A 180 -3.07 -3.27 4.94
CA HIS A 180 -2.46 -4.12 3.92
C HIS A 180 -3.35 -4.16 2.67
N VAL A 181 -2.79 -3.75 1.54
CA VAL A 181 -3.50 -3.74 0.25
C VAL A 181 -2.74 -4.61 -0.74
N VAL A 182 -3.45 -5.50 -1.43
CA VAL A 182 -2.83 -6.30 -2.49
C VAL A 182 -2.85 -5.54 -3.80
N ILE A 183 -1.76 -5.65 -4.56
CA ILE A 183 -1.71 -5.32 -5.98
C ILE A 183 -1.58 -6.64 -6.73
N GLY A 184 -2.67 -7.05 -7.35
CA GLY A 184 -2.71 -8.25 -8.17
C GLY A 184 -2.40 -7.89 -9.62
N GLU A 185 -1.28 -8.38 -10.15
CA GLU A 185 -0.95 -8.22 -11.56
C GLU A 185 -1.74 -9.24 -12.40
N ILE A 186 -2.31 -8.78 -13.52
CA ILE A 186 -3.08 -9.58 -14.46
C ILE A 186 -2.32 -9.58 -15.78
N ASP A 187 -1.60 -10.68 -16.01
CA ASP A 187 -0.98 -10.96 -17.30
C ASP A 187 -2.04 -11.39 -18.34
N ILE A 188 -2.97 -12.25 -17.92
CA ILE A 188 -4.07 -12.77 -18.76
C ILE A 188 -5.37 -12.71 -17.94
N PHE A 189 -6.34 -11.96 -18.46
CA PHE A 189 -7.64 -11.83 -17.82
C PHE A 189 -8.45 -13.14 -17.99
N PRO A 190 -9.00 -13.73 -16.90
CA PRO A 190 -9.54 -15.10 -16.93
C PRO A 190 -10.82 -15.27 -17.76
N HIS A 191 -11.42 -14.20 -18.30
CA HIS A 191 -12.56 -14.30 -19.21
C HIS A 191 -12.33 -15.24 -20.42
N THR A 192 -11.08 -15.35 -20.89
CA THR A 192 -10.67 -16.24 -22.00
C THR A 192 -10.47 -17.69 -21.57
N ASP A 193 -10.41 -17.95 -20.26
CA ASP A 193 -10.28 -19.31 -19.74
C ASP A 193 -11.60 -20.04 -20.03
N CYS A 194 -11.65 -20.82 -21.10
CA CYS A 194 -12.89 -21.42 -21.54
C CYS A 194 -13.30 -22.59 -20.64
N ARG A 195 -14.61 -22.72 -20.38
CA ARG A 195 -15.16 -24.00 -19.91
C ARG A 195 -15.02 -25.03 -21.03
N THR A 196 -14.72 -26.29 -20.69
CA THR A 196 -14.87 -27.40 -21.64
C THR A 196 -16.32 -27.43 -22.10
N ALA A 197 -16.57 -27.19 -23.38
CA ALA A 197 -17.90 -27.19 -23.95
C ALA A 197 -18.20 -28.54 -24.61
N LEU A 198 -19.44 -29.02 -24.41
CA LEU A 198 -20.00 -30.17 -25.13
C LEU A 198 -19.93 -29.92 -26.66
N PRO A 199 -19.82 -30.98 -27.49
CA PRO A 199 -19.55 -30.84 -28.91
C PRO A 199 -20.64 -30.01 -29.61
N GLY A 200 -20.21 -28.99 -30.37
CA GLY A 200 -21.10 -28.20 -31.22
C GLY A 200 -21.65 -29.02 -32.40
N PRO A 201 -22.59 -28.48 -33.20
CA PRO A 201 -23.25 -29.19 -34.30
C PRO A 201 -22.31 -29.73 -35.39
N ARG A 202 -21.04 -29.30 -35.39
CA ARG A 202 -19.98 -29.74 -36.32
C ARG A 202 -18.77 -30.39 -35.63
N GLY A 203 -18.85 -30.67 -34.33
CA GLY A 203 -17.74 -31.25 -33.56
C GLY A 203 -16.61 -30.27 -33.22
N GLU A 204 -16.77 -28.97 -33.49
CA GLU A 204 -15.85 -27.93 -33.02
C GLU A 204 -16.12 -27.65 -31.53
N GLU A 205 -15.10 -27.80 -30.69
CA GLU A 205 -15.13 -27.34 -29.31
C GLU A 205 -15.04 -25.81 -29.31
N MET A 206 -16.18 -25.14 -29.14
CA MET A 206 -16.19 -23.70 -28.83
C MET A 206 -16.34 -23.52 -27.33
N GLY A 207 -15.22 -23.19 -26.68
CA GLY A 207 -15.20 -22.82 -25.28
C GLY A 207 -16.13 -21.65 -24.97
N VAL A 208 -16.90 -21.75 -23.88
CA VAL A 208 -17.70 -20.62 -23.39
C VAL A 208 -16.84 -19.79 -22.45
N PRO A 209 -16.73 -18.45 -22.65
CA PRO A 209 -16.03 -17.54 -21.74
C PRO A 209 -16.53 -17.68 -20.30
N LEU A 210 -15.66 -17.42 -19.33
CA LEU A 210 -16.09 -17.41 -17.93
C LEU A 210 -17.13 -16.31 -17.69
N SER A 211 -18.09 -16.60 -16.81
CA SER A 211 -18.96 -15.57 -16.23
C SER A 211 -18.19 -14.67 -15.24
N PRO A 212 -18.72 -13.48 -14.89
CA PRO A 212 -18.08 -12.60 -13.90
C PRO A 212 -17.79 -13.30 -12.57
N GLU A 213 -18.73 -14.11 -12.06
CA GLU A 213 -18.57 -14.87 -10.82
C GLU A 213 -17.38 -15.85 -10.89
N GLN A 214 -17.22 -16.54 -12.01
CA GLN A 214 -16.12 -17.48 -12.22
C GLN A 214 -14.79 -16.76 -12.36
N SER A 215 -14.76 -15.65 -13.09
CA SER A 215 -13.57 -14.80 -13.21
C SER A 215 -13.14 -14.24 -11.85
N ALA A 216 -14.10 -13.80 -11.03
CA ALA A 216 -13.86 -13.39 -9.64
C ALA A 216 -13.26 -14.52 -8.78
N ALA A 217 -13.76 -15.74 -8.93
CA ALA A 217 -13.23 -16.91 -8.23
C ALA A 217 -11.77 -17.20 -8.61
N VAL A 218 -11.45 -17.20 -9.91
CA VAL A 218 -10.08 -17.41 -10.42
C VAL A 218 -9.13 -16.31 -9.93
N LEU A 219 -9.54 -15.05 -10.02
CA LEU A 219 -8.73 -13.92 -9.54
C LEU A 219 -8.49 -14.00 -8.04
N ARG A 220 -9.52 -14.32 -7.25
CA ARG A 220 -9.38 -14.53 -5.80
C ARG A 220 -8.40 -15.67 -5.50
N GLU A 221 -8.49 -16.79 -6.20
CA GLU A 221 -7.56 -17.91 -6.00
C GLU A 221 -6.11 -17.50 -6.32
N ARG A 222 -5.86 -16.80 -7.44
CA ARG A 222 -4.53 -16.27 -7.78
C ARG A 222 -4.00 -15.33 -6.69
N CYS A 223 -4.84 -14.40 -6.22
CA CYS A 223 -4.49 -13.48 -5.12
C CYS A 223 -4.14 -14.21 -3.82
N LEU A 224 -4.92 -15.24 -3.46
CA LEU A 224 -4.69 -16.02 -2.24
C LEU A 224 -3.46 -16.94 -2.38
N GLY A 225 -3.21 -17.50 -3.58
CA GLY A 225 -2.02 -18.31 -3.85
C GLY A 225 -0.72 -17.55 -3.54
N PHE A 226 -0.64 -16.28 -3.95
CA PHE A 226 0.46 -15.39 -3.60
C PHE A 226 0.63 -15.20 -2.08
N LEU A 227 -0.46 -14.93 -1.36
CA LEU A 227 -0.41 -14.63 0.08
C LEU A 227 -0.23 -15.86 0.98
N PHE A 228 -0.73 -17.02 0.56
CA PHE A 228 -0.83 -18.24 1.37
C PHE A 228 0.09 -19.39 0.92
N GLY A 229 0.97 -19.15 -0.07
CA GLY A 229 2.10 -20.05 -0.38
C GLY A 229 3.08 -20.25 0.80
N SER A 230 2.95 -19.46 1.87
CA SER A 230 3.57 -19.69 3.18
C SER A 230 2.49 -19.83 4.27
N PRO A 231 2.29 -21.04 4.84
CA PRO A 231 1.07 -21.44 5.55
C PRO A 231 0.91 -20.86 6.97
N HIS A 232 1.65 -19.83 7.38
CA HIS A 232 1.82 -19.57 8.80
C HIS A 232 1.03 -18.42 9.43
N LEU A 233 0.47 -17.46 8.71
CA LEU A 233 -0.12 -16.29 9.40
C LEU A 233 -1.24 -15.58 8.60
N PRO A 234 -2.52 -15.63 9.02
CA PRO A 234 -3.62 -14.95 8.30
C PRO A 234 -3.52 -13.43 8.45
N ILE A 235 -3.21 -12.69 7.38
CA ILE A 235 -3.21 -11.21 7.38
C ILE A 235 -4.58 -10.70 6.97
N HIS A 236 -5.06 -9.65 7.66
CA HIS A 236 -6.25 -8.93 7.24
C HIS A 236 -5.91 -8.01 6.07
N LEU A 237 -6.59 -8.17 4.95
CA LEU A 237 -6.43 -7.33 3.77
C LEU A 237 -7.54 -6.28 3.74
N ASP A 238 -7.16 -5.04 3.50
CA ASP A 238 -8.08 -3.91 3.34
C ASP A 238 -8.70 -3.86 1.94
N GLY A 239 -8.07 -4.53 0.97
CA GLY A 239 -8.60 -4.73 -0.37
C GLY A 239 -7.54 -5.12 -1.39
N VAL A 240 -7.95 -5.17 -2.65
CA VAL A 240 -7.12 -5.49 -3.80
C VAL A 240 -7.26 -4.42 -4.89
N ILE A 241 -6.14 -4.03 -5.48
CA ILE A 241 -6.06 -3.26 -6.71
C ILE A 241 -5.59 -4.22 -7.80
N TRP A 242 -6.35 -4.33 -8.87
CA TRP A 242 -5.95 -5.15 -10.01
C TRP A 242 -5.18 -4.31 -11.02
N GLN A 243 -4.00 -4.77 -11.42
CA GLN A 243 -3.18 -4.09 -12.40
C GLN A 243 -3.13 -4.90 -13.69
N SER A 244 -3.51 -4.30 -14.81
CA SER A 244 -3.45 -4.90 -16.14
C SER A 244 -2.37 -4.23 -16.99
N ASN A 245 -1.59 -5.02 -17.72
CA ASN A 245 -0.62 -4.55 -18.70
C ASN A 245 -1.31 -4.35 -20.07
N GLY A 246 -2.33 -3.50 -20.12
CA GLY A 246 -3.11 -3.21 -21.33
C GLY A 246 -4.59 -3.05 -21.05
N GLU A 247 -5.35 -2.77 -22.11
CA GLU A 247 -6.80 -2.68 -22.06
C GLU A 247 -7.41 -4.00 -21.57
N LEU A 248 -8.42 -3.88 -20.72
CA LEU A 248 -9.18 -5.03 -20.25
C LEU A 248 -10.08 -5.50 -21.41
N PRO A 249 -10.09 -6.80 -21.73
CA PRO A 249 -10.79 -7.34 -22.90
C PRO A 249 -12.30 -7.51 -22.68
N VAL A 250 -12.86 -6.84 -21.68
CA VAL A 250 -14.26 -6.93 -21.23
C VAL A 250 -14.81 -5.54 -20.95
N ASP A 251 -16.12 -5.39 -21.01
CA ASP A 251 -16.79 -4.13 -20.74
C ASP A 251 -16.89 -3.80 -19.23
N GLU A 252 -17.33 -2.57 -18.93
CA GLU A 252 -17.47 -2.07 -17.56
C GLU A 252 -18.51 -2.86 -16.75
N ASP A 253 -19.59 -3.33 -17.38
CA ASP A 253 -20.65 -4.09 -16.71
C ASP A 253 -20.14 -5.47 -16.25
N TYR A 254 -19.33 -6.12 -17.08
CA TYR A 254 -18.67 -7.38 -16.72
C TYR A 254 -17.70 -7.16 -15.55
N LEU A 255 -16.86 -6.12 -15.60
CA LEU A 255 -15.93 -5.79 -14.52
C LEU A 255 -16.66 -5.46 -13.21
N ALA A 256 -17.76 -4.71 -13.28
CA ALA A 256 -18.60 -4.43 -12.12
C ALA A 256 -19.23 -5.70 -11.53
N GLY A 257 -19.54 -6.70 -12.38
CA GLY A 257 -19.93 -8.04 -11.96
C GLY A 257 -18.82 -8.75 -11.18
N VAL A 258 -17.60 -8.76 -11.73
CA VAL A 258 -16.41 -9.36 -11.07
C VAL A 258 -16.15 -8.71 -9.72
N ASP A 259 -16.15 -7.37 -9.65
CA ASP A 259 -15.92 -6.61 -8.42
C ASP A 259 -16.97 -6.94 -7.34
N ARG A 260 -18.25 -7.04 -7.75
CA ARG A 260 -19.34 -7.41 -6.85
C ARG A 260 -19.16 -8.80 -6.26
N ASP A 261 -18.81 -9.78 -7.09
CA ASP A 261 -18.67 -11.17 -6.68
C ASP A 261 -17.40 -11.40 -5.84
N MET A 262 -16.29 -10.69 -6.15
CA MET A 262 -15.11 -10.67 -5.28
C MET A 262 -15.41 -10.09 -3.90
N ASN A 263 -16.13 -8.95 -3.86
CA ASN A 263 -16.51 -8.32 -2.60
C ASN A 263 -17.40 -9.25 -1.76
N ARG A 264 -18.35 -9.97 -2.41
CA ARG A 264 -19.16 -11.02 -1.76
C ARG A 264 -18.28 -12.15 -1.21
N ALA A 265 -17.21 -12.51 -1.90
CA ALA A 265 -16.25 -13.53 -1.49
C ALA A 265 -15.20 -13.04 -0.46
N GLY A 266 -15.36 -11.83 0.08
CA GLY A 266 -14.54 -11.29 1.16
C GLY A 266 -13.26 -10.60 0.72
N LEU A 267 -13.06 -10.35 -0.58
CA LEU A 267 -11.93 -9.59 -1.09
C LEU A 267 -12.43 -8.29 -1.71
N ARG A 268 -12.26 -7.17 -0.99
CA ARG A 268 -12.76 -5.86 -1.41
C ARG A 268 -11.99 -5.33 -2.64
N PRO A 269 -12.62 -5.13 -3.80
CA PRO A 269 -11.98 -4.43 -4.91
C PRO A 269 -11.82 -2.94 -4.57
N LEU A 270 -10.65 -2.40 -4.84
CA LEU A 270 -10.33 -0.97 -4.69
C LEU A 270 -10.23 -0.27 -6.04
N GLY A 271 -10.01 -1.05 -7.11
CA GLY A 271 -10.12 -0.58 -8.49
C GLY A 271 -9.18 -1.33 -9.43
N TRP A 272 -9.22 -0.91 -10.68
CA TRP A 272 -8.44 -1.45 -11.78
C TRP A 272 -7.47 -0.37 -12.28
N ALA A 273 -6.19 -0.69 -12.30
CA ALA A 273 -5.12 0.16 -12.81
C ALA A 273 -4.61 -0.40 -14.14
N ILE A 274 -4.64 0.41 -15.18
CA ILE A 274 -4.01 0.06 -16.46
C ILE A 274 -2.60 0.63 -16.43
N SER A 275 -1.60 -0.24 -16.51
CA SER A 275 -0.21 0.22 -16.65
C SER A 275 0.02 0.63 -18.10
N GLU A 276 0.53 1.85 -18.30
CA GLU A 276 1.30 2.13 -19.52
C GLU A 276 2.47 1.15 -19.53
N ARG A 277 2.75 0.54 -20.69
CA ARG A 277 3.80 -0.49 -20.88
C ARG A 277 5.04 -0.17 -20.04
N TRP A 278 5.34 -1.06 -19.09
CA TRP A 278 6.61 -1.23 -18.37
C TRP A 278 7.55 -0.01 -18.48
N PRO A 279 7.38 1.04 -17.66
CA PRO A 279 8.37 2.10 -17.57
C PRO A 279 9.64 1.48 -17.00
N SER A 280 10.67 1.32 -17.85
CA SER A 280 12.01 0.98 -17.38
C SER A 280 12.63 2.25 -16.81
N PRO A 281 13.02 2.30 -15.51
CA PRO A 281 13.16 1.17 -14.58
C PRO A 281 11.89 0.85 -13.76
N HIS A 282 11.55 -0.44 -13.69
CA HIS A 282 10.34 -1.02 -13.07
C HIS A 282 10.28 -0.98 -11.53
N ARG A 283 11.00 -0.07 -10.89
CA ARG A 283 11.14 0.02 -9.42
C ARG A 283 11.32 1.46 -8.93
N GLU A 284 11.02 2.42 -9.78
CA GLU A 284 11.19 3.83 -9.45
C GLU A 284 9.82 4.48 -9.29
N LEU A 285 9.76 5.45 -8.38
CA LEU A 285 8.63 6.36 -8.31
C LEU A 285 8.51 7.12 -9.63
N PRO A 286 7.30 7.57 -10.02
CA PRO A 286 7.16 8.47 -11.15
C PRO A 286 8.05 9.71 -10.94
N GLU A 287 8.60 10.25 -12.03
CA GLU A 287 9.41 11.46 -11.97
C GLU A 287 8.64 12.59 -11.25
N PRO A 288 9.32 13.43 -10.44
CA PRO A 288 8.66 14.47 -9.64
C PRO A 288 7.72 15.36 -10.46
N ASP A 289 8.05 15.68 -11.71
CA ASP A 289 7.21 16.52 -12.55
C ASP A 289 5.91 15.82 -12.99
N ARG A 290 5.91 14.49 -13.15
CA ARG A 290 4.67 13.73 -13.37
C ARG A 290 3.77 13.75 -12.14
N LEU A 291 4.34 13.73 -10.93
CA LEU A 291 3.57 13.80 -9.68
C LEU A 291 2.92 15.19 -9.47
N LYS A 292 3.37 16.21 -10.20
CA LYS A 292 2.77 17.56 -10.23
C LYS A 292 1.68 17.69 -11.31
N ASP A 293 1.72 16.87 -12.35
CA ASP A 293 0.78 16.90 -13.46
C ASP A 293 -0.61 16.41 -13.05
N LEU A 294 -1.59 17.32 -13.11
CA LEU A 294 -2.98 17.02 -12.75
C LEU A 294 -3.60 15.90 -13.59
N SER A 295 -3.24 15.78 -14.86
CA SER A 295 -3.77 14.72 -15.74
C SER A 295 -3.26 13.34 -15.32
N PHE A 296 -2.02 13.25 -14.87
CA PHE A 296 -1.46 12.05 -14.26
C PHE A 296 -2.17 11.73 -12.94
N VAL A 297 -2.31 12.71 -12.06
CA VAL A 297 -2.92 12.55 -10.73
C VAL A 297 -4.38 12.14 -10.80
N GLN A 298 -5.15 12.72 -11.72
CA GLN A 298 -6.58 12.43 -11.91
C GLN A 298 -6.84 10.97 -12.30
N ARG A 299 -5.91 10.32 -13.03
CA ARG A 299 -6.04 8.90 -13.39
C ARG A 299 -6.11 7.98 -12.18
N TYR A 300 -5.43 8.33 -11.08
CA TYR A 300 -5.39 7.51 -9.85
C TYR A 300 -6.45 7.93 -8.81
N GLN A 301 -7.16 9.03 -9.04
CA GLN A 301 -8.14 9.56 -8.09
C GLN A 301 -9.24 8.57 -7.70
N PRO A 302 -9.82 7.77 -8.62
CA PRO A 302 -10.85 6.79 -8.24
C PRO A 302 -10.32 5.75 -7.25
N ILE A 303 -9.14 5.17 -7.54
CA ILE A 303 -8.49 4.16 -6.70
C ILE A 303 -8.10 4.77 -5.35
N ALA A 304 -7.49 5.96 -5.36
CA ALA A 304 -7.10 6.68 -4.15
C ALA A 304 -8.30 6.95 -3.23
N LYS A 305 -9.45 7.35 -3.80
CA LYS A 305 -10.68 7.59 -3.05
C LYS A 305 -11.26 6.31 -2.46
N HIS A 306 -11.32 5.22 -3.22
CA HIS A 306 -11.81 3.92 -2.73
C HIS A 306 -10.93 3.38 -1.62
N LEU A 307 -9.60 3.43 -1.81
CA LEU A 307 -8.65 3.01 -0.78
C LEU A 307 -8.77 3.87 0.47
N ARG A 308 -8.86 5.19 0.35
CA ARG A 308 -9.07 6.05 1.53
C ARG A 308 -10.34 5.68 2.29
N THR A 309 -11.44 5.51 1.57
CA THR A 309 -12.72 5.08 2.16
C THR A 309 -12.58 3.74 2.87
N ALA A 310 -11.82 2.81 2.28
CA ALA A 310 -11.56 1.51 2.89
C ALA A 310 -10.79 1.64 4.22
N LEU A 311 -9.74 2.46 4.24
CA LEU A 311 -8.93 2.73 5.43
C LEU A 311 -9.75 3.40 6.54
N ASP A 312 -10.58 4.38 6.20
CA ASP A 312 -11.40 5.12 7.17
C ASP A 312 -12.58 4.28 7.70
N SER A 313 -13.08 3.34 6.89
CA SER A 313 -14.14 2.40 7.30
C SER A 313 -13.67 1.32 8.28
N ARG A 314 -12.36 1.25 8.54
CA ARG A 314 -11.79 0.19 9.37
C ARG A 314 -12.27 0.37 10.82
N PRO A 315 -12.84 -0.67 11.44
CA PRO A 315 -13.16 -0.59 12.86
C PRO A 315 -11.86 -0.36 13.64
N ALA A 316 -11.87 0.63 14.55
CA ALA A 316 -10.75 0.89 15.44
C ALA A 316 -10.36 -0.44 16.11
N ARG A 317 -9.13 -0.91 15.85
CA ARG A 317 -8.63 -2.13 16.48
C ARG A 317 -8.73 -1.92 17.98
N ARG A 318 -9.63 -2.67 18.63
CA ARG A 318 -9.57 -2.86 20.07
C ARG A 318 -8.32 -3.70 20.32
N ASN A 319 -7.24 -3.04 20.72
CA ASN A 319 -6.10 -3.70 21.34
C ASN A 319 -6.56 -4.44 22.59
#